data_AF-A0AAJ6D8Q9-F1
#
_entry.id   AF-A0AAJ6D8Q9-F1
#
_cell.length_a   1.000
_cell.length_b   1.000
_cell.length_c   1.000
_cell.angle_alpha   90.00
_cell.angle_beta   90.00
_cell.angle_gamma   90.00
#
_symmetry.space_group_name_H-M   'P 1'
#
loop_
_entity.id
_entity.type
_entity.pdbx_description
1 polymer ?
#
loop_
_entity_poly.entity_id
_entity_poly.type
_entity_poly.pdbx_seq_one_letter_code
_entity_poly.pdbx_strand_id
1 'polypeptide(L)' 'MGIKDETDASPALTAYLRWQWLHSVVRYKRLEEHTFTWPGIKDGLMTLTHAQFEALFAGLDWRRVRSVETRVPETIE' A
#
# COMPACT_ATOMS: atom_id res chain seq x y z
N MET A 1 -33.79 -25.75 28.24
CA MET A 1 -32.67 -25.71 27.27
C MET A 1 -32.60 -24.28 26.76
N GLY A 2 -31.94 -23.41 27.50
CA GLY A 2 -31.92 -21.97 27.22
C GLY A 2 -30.98 -21.69 26.06
N ILE A 3 -31.49 -21.03 25.02
CA ILE A 3 -30.66 -20.36 24.02
C ILE A 3 -29.84 -19.35 24.81
N LYS A 4 -28.54 -19.64 24.97
CA LYS A 4 -27.63 -18.75 25.67
C LYS A 4 -27.48 -17.52 24.78
N ASP A 5 -27.93 -16.39 25.31
CA ASP A 5 -28.00 -15.10 24.66
C ASP A 5 -26.68 -14.79 23.94
N GLU A 6 -26.76 -14.65 22.62
CA GLU A 6 -25.64 -14.33 21.72
C GLU A 6 -25.09 -12.91 21.99
N THR A 7 -25.73 -12.15 22.88
CA THR A 7 -25.44 -10.74 23.18
C THR A 7 -24.34 -10.54 24.23
N ASP A 8 -23.84 -11.60 24.88
CA ASP A 8 -22.74 -11.53 25.88
C ASP A 8 -21.33 -11.78 25.29
N ALA A 9 -21.16 -11.57 23.99
CA ALA A 9 -19.84 -11.64 23.39
C ALA A 9 -18.92 -10.57 24.00
N SER A 10 -17.81 -11.01 24.62
CA SER A 10 -16.75 -10.12 25.10
C SER A 10 -16.36 -9.12 24.00
N PRO A 11 -16.11 -7.83 24.31
CA PRO A 11 -15.71 -6.82 23.32
C PRO A 11 -14.55 -7.26 22.42
N ALA A 12 -13.67 -8.12 22.93
CA ALA A 12 -12.58 -8.73 22.16
C ALA A 12 -13.07 -9.68 21.05
N LEU A 13 -14.12 -10.47 21.30
CA LEU A 13 -14.72 -11.37 20.30
C LEU A 13 -15.42 -10.57 19.20
N THR A 14 -16.14 -9.51 19.55
CA THR A 14 -16.77 -8.60 18.57
C THR A 14 -15.71 -7.91 17.70
N ALA A 15 -14.62 -7.44 18.29
CA ALA A 15 -13.51 -6.83 17.54
C ALA A 15 -12.80 -7.83 16.62
N TYR A 16 -12.57 -9.06 17.08
CA TYR A 16 -11.96 -10.13 16.29
C TYR A 16 -12.83 -10.49 15.07
N LEU A 17 -14.13 -10.70 15.28
CA LEU A 17 -15.07 -11.00 14.19
C LEU A 17 -15.13 -9.84 13.19
N ARG A 18 -15.26 -8.58 13.65
CA ARG A 18 -15.22 -7.39 12.79
C ARG A 18 -13.96 -7.33 11.93
N TRP A 19 -12.81 -7.69 12.49
CA TRP A 19 -11.54 -7.71 11.75
C TRP A 19 -11.49 -8.82 10.71
N GLN A 20 -12.03 -10.01 11.01
CA GLN A 20 -12.11 -11.14 10.07
C GLN A 20 -13.07 -10.87 8.89
N TRP A 21 -14.11 -10.07 9.10
CA TRP A 21 -15.09 -9.71 8.06
C TRP A 21 -14.63 -8.55 7.14
N LEU A 22 -13.56 -7.82 7.48
CA LEU A 22 -12.99 -6.86 6.54
C LEU A 22 -12.19 -7.61 5.48
N HIS A 23 -12.64 -7.54 4.22
CA HIS A 23 -11.93 -8.10 3.07
C HIS A 23 -10.53 -7.50 2.83
N SER A 24 -10.19 -6.37 3.46
CA SER A 24 -8.93 -5.65 3.28
C SER A 24 -8.58 -4.83 4.51
N VAL A 25 -7.30 -4.78 4.83
CA VAL A 25 -6.80 -3.90 5.89
C VAL A 25 -6.45 -2.54 5.30
N VAL A 26 -7.17 -1.50 5.72
CA VAL A 26 -6.83 -0.12 5.36
C VAL A 26 -5.56 0.29 6.11
N ARG A 27 -4.55 0.77 5.37
CA ARG A 27 -3.33 1.38 5.91
C ARG A 27 -3.31 2.85 5.51
N TYR A 28 -2.94 3.74 6.43
CA TYR A 28 -2.75 5.16 6.14
C TYR A 28 -1.33 5.58 6.54
N LYS A 29 -0.75 6.50 5.77
CA LYS A 29 0.56 7.11 6.04
C LYS A 29 0.42 8.61 5.84
N ARG A 30 0.85 9.40 6.83
CA ARG A 30 0.87 10.86 6.72
C ARG A 30 2.19 11.28 6.09
N LEU A 31 2.11 12.14 5.07
CA LEU A 31 3.27 12.80 4.48
C LEU A 31 3.33 14.22 5.01
N GLU A 32 4.42 14.59 5.67
CA GLU A 32 4.57 15.92 6.29
C GLU A 32 5.07 16.97 5.27
N GLU A 33 5.94 16.59 4.33
CA GLU A 33 6.55 17.53 3.36
C GLU A 33 6.14 17.30 1.90
N HIS A 34 5.55 16.15 1.57
CA HIS A 34 5.38 15.72 0.19
C HIS A 34 3.92 15.44 -0.16
N THR A 35 3.53 15.82 -1.37
CA THR A 35 2.19 15.53 -1.90
C THR A 35 2.13 14.11 -2.45
N PHE A 36 1.20 13.31 -1.94
CA PHE A 36 0.92 12.00 -2.51
C PHE A 36 0.05 12.16 -3.77
N THR A 37 0.60 11.80 -4.94
CA THR A 37 -0.14 11.82 -6.21
C THR A 37 -0.26 10.41 -6.76
N TRP A 38 -1.48 9.87 -6.81
CA TRP A 38 -1.73 8.64 -7.56
C TRP A 38 -1.52 8.90 -9.05
N PRO A 39 -0.78 8.04 -9.78
CA PRO A 39 -0.77 8.10 -11.24
C PRO A 39 -2.17 7.90 -11.82
N GLY A 40 -2.34 8.42 -13.04
CA GLY A 40 -3.52 8.14 -13.83
C GLY A 40 -3.69 6.63 -14.02
N ILE A 41 -4.81 6.10 -13.55
CA ILE A 41 -5.19 4.71 -13.78
C ILE A 41 -5.74 4.65 -15.21
N LYS A 42 -5.18 3.76 -16.03
CA LYS A 42 -5.71 3.47 -17.37
C LYS A 42 -6.14 2.02 -17.40
N ASP A 43 -7.40 1.77 -17.76
CA ASP A 43 -7.99 0.43 -17.82
C ASP A 43 -7.87 -0.36 -16.50
N GLY A 44 -7.93 0.34 -15.36
CA GLY A 44 -7.78 -0.26 -14.03
C GLY A 44 -6.34 -0.64 -13.64
N LEU A 45 -5.37 -0.40 -14.53
CA LEU A 45 -3.98 -0.75 -14.33
C LEU A 45 -3.09 0.49 -14.21
N MET A 46 -2.03 0.32 -13.43
CA MET A 46 -1.00 1.31 -13.16
C MET A 46 0.35 0.64 -13.40
N THR A 47 1.09 1.16 -14.38
CA THR A 47 2.43 0.64 -14.72
C THR A 47 3.48 1.56 -14.09
N LEU A 48 4.21 1.03 -13.11
CA LEU A 48 5.40 1.66 -12.53
C LEU A 48 6.61 0.75 -12.66
N THR A 49 7.78 1.36 -12.76
CA THR A 49 9.04 0.64 -12.49
C THR A 49 9.14 0.29 -11.01
N HIS A 50 9.99 -0.69 -10.66
CA HIS A 50 10.23 -1.07 -9.26
C HIS A 50 10.67 0.13 -8.40
N ALA A 51 11.58 0.96 -8.91
CA ALA A 51 12.06 2.16 -8.20
C ALA A 51 10.96 3.22 -8.01
N GLN A 52 10.05 3.38 -8.96
CA GLN A 52 8.92 4.31 -8.82
C GLN A 52 7.91 3.80 -7.79
N PHE A 53 7.66 2.49 -7.76
CA PHE A 53 6.79 1.88 -6.74
C PHE A 53 7.36 2.05 -5.33
N GLU A 54 8.65 1.74 -5.15
CA GLU A 54 9.39 1.97 -3.91
C GLU A 54 9.27 3.44 -3.44
N ALA A 55 9.51 4.40 -4.34
CA ALA A 55 9.41 5.81 -4.02
C ALA A 55 7.97 6.23 -3.64
N LEU A 56 6.97 5.75 -4.37
CA LEU A 56 5.56 5.98 -4.04
C LEU A 56 5.22 5.46 -2.64
N PHE A 57 5.66 4.24 -2.30
CA PHE A 57 5.38 3.61 -1.01
C PHE A 57 6.17 4.26 0.14
N ALA A 58 7.39 4.72 -0.14
CA ALA A 58 8.19 5.53 0.75
C ALA A 58 7.57 6.92 1.00
N GLY A 59 6.64 7.37 0.16
CA GLY A 59 5.99 8.69 0.26
C GLY A 59 6.81 9.80 -0.40
N LEU A 60 7.77 9.45 -1.26
CA LEU A 60 8.54 10.37 -2.07
C LEU A 60 7.79 10.68 -3.37
N ASP A 61 8.17 11.76 -4.05
CA ASP A 61 7.60 12.09 -5.36
C ASP A 61 8.12 11.12 -6.44
N TRP A 62 7.40 10.01 -6.62
CA TRP A 62 7.72 8.97 -7.60
C TRP A 62 7.82 9.49 -9.04
N ARG A 63 7.17 10.61 -9.39
CA ARG A 63 7.22 11.22 -10.73
C ARG A 63 8.60 11.78 -11.06
N ARG A 64 9.43 12.03 -10.03
CA ARG A 64 10.82 12.47 -10.16
C ARG A 64 11.81 11.31 -10.30
N VAL A 65 11.36 10.07 -10.06
CA VAL A 65 12.21 8.88 -10.21
C VAL A 65 12.28 8.50 -11.69
N ARG A 66 13.50 8.53 -12.23
CA ARG A 66 13.83 8.10 -13.59
C ARG A 66 14.86 6.99 -13.52
N SER A 67 14.71 5.97 -14.34
CA SER A 67 15.76 4.97 -14.55
C SER A 67 16.97 5.66 -15.19
N VAL A 68 18.13 5.57 -14.56
CA VAL A 68 19.39 5.95 -15.20
C VAL A 68 19.80 4.76 -16.05
N GLU A 69 19.84 4.95 -17.37
CA GLU A 69 20.38 3.95 -18.27
C GLU A 69 21.88 3.85 -17.99
N THR A 70 22.28 2.80 -17.27
CA THR A 70 23.67 2.58 -16.91
C THR A 70 24.35 1.99 -18.12
N ARG A 71 25.23 2.76 -18.77
CA ARG A 71 26.08 2.24 -19.85
C ARG A 71 26.89 1.08 -19.28
N VAL A 72 26.87 -0.06 -19.96
CA VAL A 72 27.73 -1.20 -19.62
C VAL A 72 29.16 -0.68 -19.59
N PRO A 73 29.92 -0.91 -18.49
CA PRO A 73 31.29 -0.42 -18.41
C PRO A 73 32.07 -0.97 -19.60
N GLU A 74 32.67 -0.07 -20.38
CA GLU A 74 33.62 -0.47 -21.41
C GLU A 74 34.86 -0.99 -20.69
N THR A 75 35.16 -2.28 -20.87
CA THR A 75 36.45 -2.84 -20.50
C THR A 75 37.51 -2.07 -21.25
N ILE A 76 38.31 -1.30 -20.51
CA ILE A 76 39.54 -0.71 -21.03
C ILE A 76 40.55 -1.86 -21.06
N GLU A 77 40.88 -2.36 -22.25
CA GLU A 77 42.02 -3.25 -22.48
C GLU A 77 43.35 -2.50 -22.36
#